data_AF-A0A1G8J9F7-F1
#
_entry.id   AF-A0A1G8J9F7-F1
#
_cell.length_a   1.000
_cell.length_b   1.000
_cell.length_c   1.000
_cell.angle_alpha   90.00
_cell.angle_beta   90.00
_cell.angle_gamma   90.00
#
_symmetry.space_group_name_H-M   'P 1'
#
loop_
_entity.id
_entity.type
_entity.pdbx_description
1 polymer ?
#
loop_
_entity_poly.entity_id
_entity_poly.type
_entity_poly.pdbx_seq_one_letter_code
_entity_poly.pdbx_strand_id
1 'polypeptide(L)'
;VHLVMDNYATHKTPRIKAWLARRPHWHVHFTPTSASWINQVERWFAELTRKQLQRGVHRSTAELEADIAAFIEAHNENPKPYRWVKSADEILASVKRFCQRTQTLCGEL
;
A
#
# COMPACT_ATOMS: atom_id res chain seq x y z
N VAL A 1 -8.86 11.51 -12.37
CA VAL A 1 -8.58 10.76 -11.12
C VAL A 1 -7.37 9.88 -11.34
N HIS A 2 -6.37 9.95 -10.46
CA HIS A 2 -5.19 9.09 -10.50
C HIS A 2 -5.33 7.96 -9.49
N LEU A 3 -5.24 6.72 -9.97
CA LEU A 3 -5.29 5.53 -9.14
C LEU A 3 -3.90 4.95 -9.04
N VAL A 4 -3.31 4.99 -7.84
CA VAL A 4 -2.03 4.35 -7.54
C VAL A 4 -2.31 3.03 -6.87
N MET A 5 -1.83 1.93 -7.46
CA MET A 5 -2.06 0.57 -6.96
C MET A 5 -0.77 -0.24 -7.00
N ASP A 6 -0.71 -1.30 -6.19
CA ASP A 6 0.37 -2.26 -6.32
C ASP A 6 0.31 -3.00 -7.66
N ASN A 7 1.40 -3.70 -7.99
CA ASN A 7 1.53 -4.35 -9.29
C ASN A 7 0.92 -5.76 -9.35
N TYR A 8 0.06 -6.14 -8.39
CA TYR A 8 -0.49 -7.49 -8.25
C TYR A 8 -1.31 -7.93 -9.47
N ALA A 9 -1.29 -9.24 -9.75
CA ALA A 9 -1.81 -9.80 -10.99
C ALA A 9 -3.32 -9.57 -11.18
N THR A 10 -4.09 -9.53 -10.09
CA THR A 10 -5.56 -9.33 -10.15
C THR A 10 -5.94 -7.97 -10.73
N HIS A 11 -5.10 -6.94 -10.56
CA HIS A 11 -5.30 -5.62 -11.14
C HIS A 11 -5.11 -5.57 -12.66
N LYS A 12 -4.50 -6.60 -13.26
CA LYS A 12 -4.09 -6.61 -14.67
C LYS A 12 -4.87 -7.60 -15.53
N THR A 13 -5.93 -8.20 -14.98
CA THR A 13 -6.78 -9.13 -15.73
C THR A 13 -7.42 -8.45 -16.95
N PRO A 14 -7.74 -9.18 -18.03
CA PRO A 14 -8.41 -8.62 -19.20
C PRO A 14 -9.71 -7.87 -18.85
N ARG A 15 -10.47 -8.39 -17.88
CA ARG A 15 -11.70 -7.78 -17.38
C ARG A 15 -11.45 -6.39 -16.78
N ILE A 16 -10.44 -6.26 -15.92
CA ILE A 16 -10.10 -4.98 -15.28
C ILE A 16 -9.54 -3.98 -16.30
N LYS A 17 -8.65 -4.42 -17.20
CA LYS A 17 -8.12 -3.59 -18.29
C LYS A 17 -9.24 -3.04 -19.18
N ALA A 18 -10.17 -3.90 -19.61
CA ALA A 18 -11.31 -3.48 -20.42
C ALA A 18 -12.25 -2.51 -19.68
N TRP A 19 -12.43 -2.71 -18.36
CA TRP A 19 -13.24 -1.82 -17.54
C TRP A 19 -12.61 -0.43 -17.40
N LEU A 20 -11.30 -0.35 -17.21
CA LEU A 20 -10.56 0.91 -17.12
C LEU A 20 -10.48 1.64 -18.47
N ALA A 21 -10.27 0.92 -19.57
CA ALA A 21 -10.19 1.49 -20.92
C ALA A 21 -11.48 2.25 -21.32
N ARG A 22 -12.64 1.82 -20.83
CA ARG A 22 -13.93 2.51 -21.04
C ARG A 22 -14.08 3.79 -20.21
N ARG A 23 -13.11 4.11 -19.35
CA ARG A 23 -13.19 5.20 -18.36
C ARG A 23 -11.92 6.06 -18.40
N PRO A 24 -11.76 6.92 -19.42
CA PRO A 24 -10.53 7.68 -19.66
C PRO A 24 -10.19 8.70 -18.56
N HIS A 25 -11.15 9.04 -17.70
CA HIS A 25 -10.93 9.90 -16.53
C HIS A 25 -10.15 9.22 -15.39
N TRP A 26 -9.95 7.90 -15.45
CA TRP A 26 -9.11 7.14 -14.52
C TRP A 26 -7.74 6.87 -15.15
N HIS A 27 -6.69 7.43 -14.55
CA HIS A 27 -5.31 7.18 -14.93
C HIS A 27 -4.67 6.24 -13.90
N VAL A 28 -4.31 5.04 -14.33
CA VAL A 28 -3.75 4.01 -13.44
C VAL A 28 -2.23 4.05 -13.45
N HIS A 29 -1.65 4.08 -12.25
CA HIS A 29 -0.22 4.01 -11.98
C HIS A 29 0.07 2.80 -11.11
N PHE A 30 1.01 1.95 -11.54
CA PHE A 30 1.45 0.80 -10.77
C PHE A 30 2.73 1.13 -10.00
N THR A 31 2.81 0.73 -8.73
CA THR A 31 4.08 0.79 -8.01
C THR A 31 5.10 -0.17 -8.66
N PRO A 32 6.40 0.18 -8.71
CA PRO A 32 7.43 -0.74 -9.20
C PRO A 32 7.49 -2.03 -8.37
N THR A 33 8.04 -3.09 -8.96
CA THR A 33 8.33 -4.33 -8.23
C THR A 33 9.22 -4.02 -7.02
N SER A 34 8.90 -4.65 -5.88
CA SER A 34 9.59 -4.45 -4.61
C SER A 34 9.48 -3.02 -4.04
N ALA A 35 8.51 -2.22 -4.50
CA ALA A 35 8.24 -0.87 -4.00
C ALA A 35 6.93 -0.79 -3.20
N SER A 36 6.62 -1.80 -2.37
CA SER A 36 5.43 -1.77 -1.51
C SER A 36 5.44 -0.58 -0.54
N TRP A 37 6.63 -0.09 -0.17
CA TRP A 37 6.80 1.06 0.71
C TRP A 37 6.19 2.38 0.19
N ILE A 38 5.98 2.55 -1.13
CA ILE A 38 5.26 3.71 -1.68
C ILE A 38 3.73 3.54 -1.67
N ASN A 39 3.23 2.34 -1.40
CA ASN A 39 1.81 2.05 -1.44
C ASN A 39 1.10 2.58 -0.18
N GLN A 40 0.38 3.68 -0.32
CA GLN A 40 -0.27 4.35 0.83
C GLN A 40 -1.38 3.50 1.45
N VAL A 41 -2.06 2.64 0.68
CA VAL A 41 -3.11 1.78 1.23
C VAL A 41 -2.54 0.77 2.24
N GLU A 42 -1.30 0.31 2.03
CA GLU A 42 -0.61 -0.57 2.99
C GLU A 42 -0.28 0.17 4.30
N ARG A 43 0.05 1.47 4.22
CA ARG A 43 0.22 2.30 5.41
C ARG A 43 -1.09 2.45 6.17
N TRP A 44 -2.19 2.66 5.46
CA TRP A 44 -3.52 2.71 6.06
C TRP A 44 -3.90 1.39 6.74
N PHE A 45 -3.67 0.24 6.10
CA PHE A 45 -3.89 -1.08 6.70
C PHE A 45 -3.03 -1.31 7.96
N ALA A 46 -1.78 -0.82 7.96
CA ALA A 46 -0.93 -0.87 9.15
C ALA A 46 -1.47 0.00 10.30
N GLU A 47 -2.15 1.12 10.00
CA GLU A 47 -2.82 1.93 11.01
C GLU A 47 -4.08 1.25 11.56
N LEU A 48 -4.95 0.73 10.69
CA LEU A 48 -6.14 -0.04 11.07
C LEU A 48 -5.74 -1.21 11.98
N THR A 49 -4.72 -1.98 11.55
CA THR A 49 -4.21 -3.13 12.31
C THR A 49 -3.76 -2.72 13.71
N ARG A 50 -2.94 -1.67 13.81
CA ARG A 50 -2.35 -1.24 15.09
C ARG A 50 -3.35 -0.57 16.02
N LYS A 51 -4.30 0.21 15.49
CA LYS A 51 -5.22 1.04 16.28
C LYS A 51 -6.50 0.28 16.64
N GLN A 52 -7.05 -0.53 15.73
CA GLN A 52 -8.29 -1.26 15.92
C GLN A 52 -8.04 -2.76 16.14
N LEU A 53 -7.38 -3.44 15.19
CA LEU A 53 -7.43 -4.91 15.14
C LEU A 53 -6.57 -5.60 16.20
N GLN A 54 -5.36 -5.11 16.47
CA GLN A 54 -4.44 -5.71 17.46
C GLN A 54 -4.91 -5.51 18.90
N ARG A 55 -5.84 -4.58 19.14
CA ARG A 55 -6.38 -4.27 20.47
C ARG A 55 -7.82 -4.75 20.66
N GLY A 56 -8.49 -5.14 19.57
CA GLY A 56 -9.86 -5.64 19.57
C GLY A 56 -9.93 -7.14 19.76
N VAL A 57 -10.96 -7.60 20.47
CA VAL A 57 -11.35 -9.01 20.54
C VAL A 57 -12.72 -9.11 19.88
N HIS A 58 -12.79 -9.82 18.76
CA HIS A 58 -14.02 -9.95 17.97
C HIS A 58 -14.56 -11.37 18.14
N ARG A 59 -15.83 -11.50 18.47
CA ARG A 59 -16.54 -12.77 18.68
C ARG A 59 -17.25 -13.26 17.42
N SER A 60 -17.31 -12.43 16.38
CA SER A 60 -17.88 -12.77 15.08
C SER A 60 -17.29 -11.92 13.96
N THR A 61 -17.48 -12.36 12.71
CA THR A 61 -17.12 -11.57 11.53
C THR A 61 -17.94 -10.27 11.44
N ALA A 62 -19.20 -10.29 11.84
CA ALA A 62 -20.06 -9.10 11.83
C ALA A 62 -19.55 -8.00 12.77
N GLU A 63 -19.01 -8.39 13.93
CA GLU A 63 -18.39 -7.46 14.88
C GLU A 63 -17.08 -6.88 14.29
N LEU A 64 -16.26 -7.71 13.64
CA LEU A 64 -15.06 -7.23 12.93
C LEU A 64 -15.41 -6.25 11.81
N GLU A 65 -16.44 -6.53 11.02
CA GLU A 65 -16.89 -5.65 9.94
C GLU A 65 -17.40 -4.31 10.48
N ALA A 66 -18.17 -4.33 11.57
CA ALA A 66 -18.67 -3.13 12.23
C ALA A 66 -17.52 -2.25 12.75
N ASP A 67 -16.52 -2.85 13.37
CA ASP A 67 -15.34 -2.14 13.88
C ASP A 67 -14.48 -1.54 12.76
N ILE A 68 -14.30 -2.26 11.64
CA ILE A 68 -13.60 -1.73 10.45
C ILE A 68 -14.38 -0.55 9.87
N ALA A 69 -15.72 -0.65 9.75
CA ALA A 69 -16.56 0.43 9.25
C ALA A 69 -16.48 1.67 10.16
N ALA A 70 -16.59 1.49 11.47
CA ALA A 70 -16.44 2.57 12.45
C ALA A 70 -15.07 3.25 12.36
N PHE A 71 -14.00 2.47 12.16
CA PHE A 71 -12.66 3.00 11.95
C PHE A 71 -12.56 3.83 10.66
N ILE A 72 -13.19 3.38 9.57
CA ILE A 72 -13.23 4.11 8.29
C ILE A 72 -13.95 5.45 8.47
N GLU A 73 -15.13 5.46 9.09
CA GLU A 73 -15.89 6.69 9.34
C GLU A 73 -15.09 7.68 10.17
N ALA A 74 -14.54 7.26 11.32
CA ALA A 74 -13.73 8.11 12.18
C ALA A 74 -12.45 8.62 11.48
N HIS A 75 -11.84 7.82 10.60
CA HIS A 75 -10.69 8.26 9.81
C HIS A 75 -11.08 9.32 8.76
N ASN A 76 -12.26 9.19 8.17
CA ASN A 76 -12.76 10.08 7.11
C ASN A 76 -13.31 11.42 7.63
N GLU A 77 -13.66 11.52 8.92
CA GLU A 77 -14.07 12.81 9.53
C GLU A 77 -12.95 13.87 9.46
N ASN A 78 -11.69 13.45 9.58
CA ASN A 78 -10.54 14.35 9.48
C ASN A 78 -9.33 13.64 8.83
N PRO A 79 -9.38 13.43 7.49
CA PRO A 79 -8.38 12.64 6.81
C PRO A 79 -7.07 13.42 6.75
N LYS A 80 -5.99 12.78 7.23
CA LYS A 80 -4.64 13.36 7.17
C LYS A 80 -3.84 12.66 6.09
N PRO A 81 -3.29 13.39 5.10
CA PRO A 81 -2.46 12.78 4.08
C PRO A 81 -1.19 12.20 4.70
N TYR A 82 -0.75 11.04 4.22
CA TYR A 82 0.54 10.49 4.61
C TYR A 82 1.66 11.35 4.03
N ARG A 83 2.59 11.78 4.89
CA ARG A 83 3.75 12.56 4.48
C ARG A 83 4.96 11.65 4.29
N TRP A 84 5.55 11.71 3.11
CA TRP A 84 6.86 11.11 2.85
C TRP A 84 7.93 11.87 3.64
N VAL A 85 8.67 11.15 4.48
CA VAL A 85 9.76 11.72 5.30
C VAL A 85 11.12 11.61 4.64
N LYS A 86 11.24 10.80 3.58
CA LYS A 86 12.45 10.64 2.77
C LYS A 86 12.11 10.96 1.32
N SER A 87 13.03 11.63 0.64
CA SER A 87 12.99 11.85 -0.81
C SER A 87 13.17 10.54 -1.58
N ALA A 88 12.81 10.55 -2.86
CA ALA A 88 13.05 9.41 -3.75
C ALA A 88 14.54 9.06 -3.80
N ASP A 89 15.42 10.06 -3.90
CA ASP A 89 16.87 9.88 -3.99
C ASP A 89 17.44 9.21 -2.74
N GLU A 90 16.99 9.61 -1.54
CA GLU A 90 17.42 8.99 -0.29
C GLU A 90 17.02 7.50 -0.22
N ILE A 91 15.84 7.16 -0.76
CA ILE A 91 15.34 5.80 -0.75
C ILE A 91 16.09 4.96 -1.78
N LEU A 92 16.28 5.47 -2.99
CA LEU A 92 17.09 4.81 -4.03
C LEU A 92 18.53 4.60 -3.58
N ALA A 93 19.13 5.59 -2.91
CA ALA A 93 20.44 5.45 -2.30
C ALA A 93 20.47 4.36 -1.22
N SER A 94 19.41 4.24 -0.41
CA SER A 94 19.28 3.17 0.58
C SER A 94 19.16 1.78 -0.06
N VAL A 95 18.37 1.65 -1.13
CA VAL A 95 18.23 0.40 -1.88
C VAL A 95 19.56 0.02 -2.53
N LYS A 96 20.27 0.97 -3.16
CA LYS A 96 21.59 0.74 -3.74
C LYS A 96 22.58 0.20 -2.71
N ARG A 97 22.66 0.82 -1.52
CA ARG A 97 23.53 0.35 -0.43
C ARG A 97 23.17 -1.07 0.02
N PHE A 98 21.88 -1.39 0.09
CA PHE A 98 21.44 -2.74 0.43
C PHE A 98 21.89 -3.76 -0.62
N CYS A 99 21.61 -3.51 -1.91
CA CYS A 99 22.01 -4.40 -3.00
C CYS A 99 23.52 -4.63 -3.05
N GLN A 100 24.32 -3.58 -2.87
CA GLN A 100 25.78 -3.68 -2.84
C GLN A 100 26.26 -4.59 -1.70
N ARG A 101 25.74 -4.39 -0.48
CA ARG A 101 26.08 -5.25 0.67
C ARG A 101 25.74 -6.72 0.42
N THR A 102 24.56 -7.00 -0.12
CA THR A 102 24.13 -8.37 -0.38
C THR A 102 24.96 -9.03 -1.48
N GLN A 103 25.35 -8.29 -2.51
CA GLN A 103 26.24 -8.81 -3.56
C GLN A 103 27.64 -9.13 -3.04
N THR A 104 28.21 -8.29 -2.17
CA THR A 104 29.50 -8.57 -1.53
C THR A 104 29.43 -9.83 -0.68
N LEU A 105 28.39 -9.98 0.15
CA LEU A 105 28.18 -11.16 1.00
C LEU A 105 27.98 -12.47 0.21
N CYS A 106 27.33 -12.42 -0.96
CA CYS A 106 27.17 -13.59 -1.82
C CYS A 106 28.38 -13.89 -2.72
N GLY A 107 29.29 -12.94 -2.90
CA GLY A 107 30.53 -13.14 -3.68
C GLY A 107 31.73 -13.60 -2.84
N GLU A 108 31.61 -13.53 -1.50
CA GLU A 108 32.61 -14.01 -0.54
C GLU A 108 32.32 -15.44 -0.04
N LEU A 109 31.21 -16.04 -0.49
CA LEU A 109 30.85 -17.47 -0.31
C LEU A 109 31.17 -18.25 -1.59
#